data_AF-A0A0A1WM59-F1
#
_entry.id   AF-A0A0A1WM59-F1
#
_cell.length_a   1.000
_cell.length_b   1.000
_cell.length_c   1.000
_cell.angle_alpha   90.00
_cell.angle_beta   90.00
_cell.angle_gamma   90.00
#
_symmetry.space_group_name_H-M   'P 1'
#
loop_
_entity.id
_entity.type
_entity.pdbx_description
1 polymer ?
#
loop_
_entity_poly.entity_id
_entity_poly.type
_entity_poly.pdbx_seq_one_letter_code
_entity_poly.pdbx_strand_id
1 'polypeptide(L)'
;RLPRTIADFRGRDFVLQVLEKSPPDNFLPESYTCFFLLKMPRYSCKGVLLEKLKYAIHFCKSIDTDEYARVAMGDPTEATGSEDDSDLESAASNEAAPYK
;
A
#
# COMPACT_ATOMS: atom_id res chain seq x y z
N ARG A 1 9.22 5.43 8.34
CA ARG A 1 9.35 4.10 8.98
C ARG A 1 8.35 3.98 10.13
N LEU A 2 7.64 2.86 10.23
CA LEU A 2 6.83 2.54 11.42
C LEU A 2 7.73 2.36 12.67
N PRO A 3 7.28 2.77 13.87
CA PRO A 3 7.98 2.61 15.14
C PRO A 3 8.24 1.13 15.38
N ARG A 4 9.46 0.78 15.78
CA ARG A 4 9.80 -0.60 16.16
C ARG A 4 9.74 -0.79 17.67
N THR A 5 9.82 0.28 18.44
CA THR A 5 9.77 0.25 19.91
C THR A 5 8.70 1.19 20.46
N ILE A 6 8.30 1.00 21.71
CA ILE A 6 7.37 1.89 22.41
C ILE A 6 7.92 3.34 22.47
N ALA A 7 9.23 3.50 22.60
CA ALA A 7 9.86 4.82 22.62
C ALA A 7 9.68 5.57 21.29
N ASP A 8 9.67 4.84 20.17
CA ASP A 8 9.50 5.40 18.84
C ASP A 8 8.09 5.98 18.60
N PHE A 9 7.09 5.62 19.42
CA PHE A 9 5.74 6.21 19.34
C PHE A 9 5.64 7.57 20.03
N ARG A 10 6.63 7.94 20.87
CA ARG A 10 6.61 9.22 21.59
C ARG A 10 6.65 10.37 20.60
N GLY A 11 5.67 11.27 20.69
CA GLY A 11 5.56 12.45 19.83
C GLY A 11 5.06 12.15 18.40
N ARG A 12 4.54 10.95 18.14
CA ARG A 12 3.90 10.61 16.85
C ARG A 12 2.44 10.27 17.05
N ASP A 13 1.60 11.29 16.89
CA ASP A 13 0.16 11.13 16.92
C ASP A 13 -0.34 10.48 15.63
N PHE A 14 -1.38 9.66 15.74
CA PHE A 14 -2.11 9.17 14.58
C PHE A 14 -3.02 10.26 14.03
N VAL A 15 -2.77 10.64 12.78
CA VAL A 15 -3.46 11.74 12.11
C VAL A 15 -4.45 11.20 11.09
N LEU A 16 -5.67 11.70 11.15
CA LEU A 16 -6.69 11.50 10.12
C LEU A 16 -6.82 12.79 9.32
N GLN A 17 -6.64 12.70 8.01
CA GLN A 17 -6.79 13.84 7.10
C GLN A 17 -7.81 13.51 6.01
N VAL A 18 -8.45 14.55 5.48
CA VAL A 18 -9.33 14.39 4.33
C VAL A 18 -8.52 14.21 3.05
N LEU A 19 -8.92 13.24 2.24
CA LEU A 19 -8.48 13.04 0.87
C LEU A 19 -9.50 13.69 -0.08
N GLU A 20 -9.10 14.74 -0.80
CA GLU A 20 -9.98 15.41 -1.77
C GLU A 20 -10.08 14.59 -3.06
N LYS A 21 -11.18 13.85 -3.23
CA LYS A 21 -11.51 13.06 -4.42
C LYS A 21 -13.00 13.22 -4.76
N SER A 22 -13.32 13.17 -6.05
CA SER A 22 -14.69 13.25 -6.53
C SER A 22 -14.92 12.27 -7.69
N PRO A 23 -15.97 11.42 -7.64
CA PRO A 23 -16.83 11.16 -6.49
C PRO A 23 -16.07 10.38 -5.40
N PRO A 24 -16.26 10.69 -4.09
CA PRO A 24 -15.42 10.18 -3.02
C PRO A 24 -15.50 8.65 -2.85
N ASP A 25 -16.67 8.07 -3.08
CA ASP A 25 -16.95 6.63 -2.88
C ASP A 25 -16.20 5.72 -3.86
N ASN A 26 -15.63 6.29 -4.93
CA ASN A 26 -14.85 5.55 -5.92
C ASN A 26 -13.39 5.32 -5.50
N PHE A 27 -12.94 5.92 -4.39
CA PHE A 27 -11.54 5.88 -3.98
C PHE A 27 -11.35 5.15 -2.65
N LEU A 28 -10.23 4.44 -2.54
CA LEU A 28 -9.77 3.84 -1.29
C LEU A 28 -9.01 4.87 -0.46
N PRO A 29 -8.90 4.68 0.87
CA PRO A 29 -8.05 5.52 1.70
C PRO A 29 -6.56 5.33 1.36
N GLU A 30 -5.77 6.37 1.59
CA GLU A 30 -4.31 6.37 1.38
C GLU A 30 -3.60 6.42 2.74
N SER A 31 -2.66 5.50 2.97
CA SER A 31 -1.89 5.45 4.20
C SER A 31 -0.46 5.93 3.99
N TYR A 32 0.05 6.69 4.96
CA TYR A 32 1.43 7.13 5.04
C TYR A 32 1.99 6.63 6.36
N THR A 33 2.33 5.34 6.38
CA THR A 33 2.72 4.59 7.58
C THR A 33 3.90 5.21 8.31
N CYS A 34 4.87 5.76 7.57
CA CYS A 34 6.01 6.48 8.10
C CYS A 34 5.65 7.68 8.99
N PHE A 35 4.48 8.27 8.75
CA PHE A 35 4.01 9.52 9.35
C PHE A 35 2.74 9.35 10.17
N PHE A 36 2.31 8.11 10.46
CA PHE A 36 1.09 7.88 11.25
C PHE A 36 -0.16 8.53 10.67
N LEU A 37 -0.20 8.68 9.35
CA LEU A 37 -1.23 9.46 8.67
C LEU A 37 -2.11 8.54 7.82
N LEU A 38 -3.42 8.64 8.00
CA LEU A 38 -4.42 8.04 7.14
C LEU A 38 -5.24 9.15 6.48
N LYS A 39 -5.20 9.21 5.15
CA LYS A 39 -6.05 10.09 4.35
C LYS A 39 -7.29 9.33 3.88
N MET A 40 -8.47 9.88 4.13
CA MET A 40 -9.74 9.24 3.73
C MET A 40 -10.61 10.20 2.92
N PRO A 41 -11.23 9.72 1.81
CA PRO A 41 -12.29 10.45 1.13
C PRO A 41 -13.44 10.79 2.08
N ARG A 42 -14.20 11.86 1.76
CA ARG A 42 -15.46 12.19 2.42
C ARG A 42 -16.57 11.25 1.93
N TYR A 43 -16.54 9.99 2.36
CA TYR A 43 -17.51 8.99 1.94
C TYR A 43 -18.96 9.45 2.21
N SER A 44 -19.87 9.06 1.33
CA SER A 44 -21.28 9.45 1.40
C SER A 44 -21.99 8.96 2.66
N CYS A 45 -21.56 7.82 3.23
CA CYS A 45 -22.10 7.27 4.46
C CYS A 45 -21.12 6.34 5.19
N LYS A 46 -21.46 5.99 6.44
CA LYS A 46 -20.71 5.07 7.29
C LYS A 46 -20.54 3.68 6.67
N GLY A 47 -21.54 3.19 5.93
CA GLY A 47 -21.50 1.88 5.27
C GLY A 47 -20.38 1.80 4.24
N VAL A 48 -20.30 2.80 3.35
CA VAL A 48 -19.25 2.91 2.34
C VAL A 48 -17.88 3.03 3.00
N LEU A 49 -17.74 3.89 4.01
CA LEU A 49 -16.48 4.04 4.76
C LEU A 49 -16.00 2.70 5.30
N LEU A 50 -16.89 1.93 5.95
CA LEU A 50 -16.55 0.65 6.55
C LEU A 50 -16.09 -0.37 5.49
N GLU A 51 -16.82 -0.46 4.39
CA GLU A 51 -16.50 -1.35 3.28
C GLU A 51 -15.12 -1.03 2.69
N LYS A 52 -14.88 0.24 2.33
CA LYS A 52 -13.63 0.69 1.71
C LYS A 52 -12.44 0.55 2.65
N LEU A 53 -12.62 0.88 3.93
CA LEU A 53 -11.56 0.75 4.93
C LEU A 53 -11.19 -0.72 5.18
N LYS A 54 -12.19 -1.61 5.33
CA LYS A 54 -11.95 -3.05 5.46
C LYS A 54 -11.22 -3.59 4.24
N TYR A 55 -11.70 -3.25 3.05
CA TYR A 55 -11.04 -3.66 1.81
C TYR A 55 -9.58 -3.19 1.77
N ALA A 56 -9.32 -1.91 2.05
CA ALA A 56 -7.97 -1.36 2.03
C ALA A 56 -7.03 -2.06 3.03
N ILE A 57 -7.50 -2.41 4.23
CA ILE A 57 -6.71 -3.14 5.23
C ILE A 57 -6.32 -4.54 4.72
N HIS A 58 -7.24 -5.26 4.08
CA HIS A 58 -7.00 -6.63 3.63
C HIS A 58 -6.19 -6.75 2.34
N PHE A 59 -6.19 -5.72 1.50
CA PHE A 59 -5.61 -5.78 0.15
C PHE A 59 -4.51 -4.71 -0.08
N CYS A 60 -3.86 -4.23 0.98
CA CYS A 60 -2.83 -3.20 0.90
C CYS A 60 -1.47 -3.73 0.42
N LYS A 61 -1.22 -3.67 -0.88
CA LYS A 61 0.03 -4.16 -1.48
C LYS A 61 1.30 -3.42 -1.01
N SER A 62 1.19 -2.15 -0.62
CA SER A 62 2.37 -1.32 -0.31
C SER A 62 3.12 -1.72 0.96
N ILE A 63 2.45 -2.45 1.87
CA ILE A 63 3.09 -2.98 3.09
C ILE A 63 3.60 -4.40 2.86
N ASP A 64 2.93 -5.19 2.01
CA ASP A 64 3.33 -6.57 1.73
C ASP A 64 4.73 -6.67 1.11
N THR A 65 5.14 -5.66 0.34
CA THR A 65 6.46 -5.56 -0.29
C THR A 65 7.49 -4.76 0.54
N ASP A 66 7.14 -4.27 1.72
CA ASP A 66 8.06 -3.51 2.57
C ASP A 66 9.06 -4.45 3.26
N GLU A 67 10.16 -4.78 2.57
CA GLU A 67 11.26 -5.62 3.07
C GLU A 67 11.75 -5.13 4.44
N TYR A 68 11.76 -3.82 4.65
CA TYR A 68 12.21 -3.18 5.88
C TYR A 68 11.35 -3.54 7.11
N ALA A 69 10.08 -3.87 6.91
CA ALA A 69 9.20 -4.37 7.97
C ALA A 69 9.47 -5.86 8.29
N ARG A 70 9.91 -6.65 7.31
CA ARG A 70 10.15 -8.10 7.43
C ARG A 70 11.43 -8.42 8.21
N VAL A 71 12.51 -7.64 8.03
CA VAL A 71 13.81 -7.88 8.69
C VAL A 71 13.74 -7.83 10.23
N ALA A 72 12.66 -7.32 10.82
CA ALA A 72 12.54 -7.16 12.29
C ALA A 72 11.76 -8.28 13.01
N MET A 73 11.15 -9.22 12.29
CA MET A 73 10.43 -10.37 12.89
C MET A 73 11.29 -11.64 12.91
N GLY A 74 12.54 -11.57 12.45
CA GLY A 74 13.51 -12.66 12.51
C GLY A 74 14.32 -12.62 13.81
N ASP A 75 14.47 -13.78 14.43
CA ASP A 75 15.50 -14.10 15.42
C ASP A 75 16.89 -13.63 14.90
N PRO A 76 17.87 -13.25 15.75
CA PRO A 76 19.15 -12.65 15.32
C PRO A 76 20.08 -13.51 14.44
N THR A 77 19.61 -14.60 13.86
CA THR A 77 20.42 -15.50 13.05
C THR A 77 19.78 -15.71 11.69
N GLU A 78 20.60 -15.60 10.66
CA GLU A 78 20.40 -15.99 9.26
C GLU A 78 20.28 -14.80 8.30
N ALA A 79 21.31 -14.70 7.47
CA ALA A 79 21.52 -13.67 6.47
C ALA A 79 21.17 -14.20 5.07
N THR A 80 20.73 -13.29 4.21
CA THR A 80 20.82 -13.31 2.74
C THR A 80 19.89 -14.25 1.95
N GLY A 81 19.36 -13.71 0.86
CA GLY A 81 18.62 -14.44 -0.18
C GLY A 81 17.88 -13.48 -1.09
N SER A 82 18.60 -12.75 -1.94
CA SER A 82 18.04 -11.96 -3.04
C SER A 82 17.49 -12.90 -4.10
N GLU A 83 16.19 -12.83 -4.41
CA GLU A 83 15.61 -13.46 -5.60
C GLU A 83 15.36 -12.38 -6.66
N ASP A 84 16.04 -12.59 -7.78
CA ASP A 84 16.10 -11.79 -9.01
C ASP A 84 14.80 -12.03 -9.81
N ASP A 85 14.03 -10.97 -10.07
CA ASP A 85 12.82 -11.03 -10.89
C ASP A 85 13.21 -10.77 -12.36
N SER A 86 13.49 -11.85 -13.08
CA SER A 86 13.69 -11.82 -14.53
C SER A 86 12.46 -12.38 -15.25
N ASP A 87 11.39 -11.59 -15.35
CA ASP A 87 10.28 -11.87 -16.27
C ASP A 87 10.19 -10.76 -17.33
N LEU A 88 10.98 -10.95 -18.40
CA LEU A 88 10.78 -10.32 -19.69
C LEU A 88 10.59 -11.42 -20.73
N GLU A 89 9.34 -11.75 -21.06
CA GLU A 89 9.01 -12.47 -22.29
C GLU A 89 7.88 -11.73 -23.02
N SER A 90 8.21 -11.43 -24.27
CA SER A 90 7.60 -10.50 -25.21
C SER A 90 6.40 -11.12 -25.93
N ALA A 91 5.29 -10.40 -26.03
CA ALA A 91 4.19 -10.76 -26.94
C ALA A 91 3.58 -9.51 -27.58
N ALA A 92 3.99 -9.22 -28.82
CA ALA A 92 3.10 -8.84 -29.92
C ALA A 92 3.93 -8.59 -31.19
N SER A 93 4.01 -9.61 -32.04
CA SER A 93 4.42 -9.48 -33.43
C SER A 93 3.39 -8.64 -34.18
N ASN A 94 3.78 -7.48 -34.69
CA ASN A 94 3.03 -6.79 -35.74
C ASN A 94 3.29 -7.51 -37.06
N GLU A 95 2.31 -8.27 -37.55
CA GLU A 95 2.25 -8.65 -38.95
C GLU A 95 1.23 -7.77 -39.67
N ALA A 96 1.73 -7.04 -40.66
CA ALA A 96 1.00 -6.09 -41.49
C ALA A 96 0.48 -6.77 -42.76
N ALA A 97 -0.81 -6.57 -43.08
CA ALA A 97 -1.39 -6.36 -44.42
C ALA A 97 -2.92 -6.62 -44.38
N PRO A 98 -3.71 -6.22 -45.40
CA PRO A 98 -3.74 -4.96 -46.15
C PRO A 98 -5.17 -4.35 -46.13
N TYR A 99 -5.32 -3.04 -46.36
CA TYR A 99 -6.62 -2.44 -46.66
C TYR A 99 -6.80 -2.23 -48.18
N LYS A 100 -7.93 -2.77 -48.66
CA LYS A 100 -8.68 -2.58 -49.93
C LYS A 100 -8.08 -1.74 -51.06
#